data_AF-A0A961Y468-F1
#
_entry.id   AF-A0A961Y468-F1
#
_cell.length_a   1.000
_cell.length_b   1.000
_cell.length_c   1.000
_cell.angle_alpha   90.00
_cell.angle_beta   90.00
_cell.angle_gamma   90.00
#
_symmetry.space_group_name_H-M   'P 1'
#
loop_
_entity.id
_entity.type
_entity.pdbx_description
1 polymer ?
#
loop_
_entity_poly.entity_id
_entity_poly.type
_entity_poly.pdbx_seq_one_letter_code
_entity_poly.pdbx_strand_id
1 'polypeptide(L)'
;MTRKQRRLTLIAAAGAVLAVAVGLVLYAFQDTIVFFTTPSELQAKPAAPGTRLRLGGLVEDGSVVRGTGTAVSFTITDTEATVPVVYEGTLPDLFREGQGVVA
;
A
#
# COMPACT_ATOMS: atom_id res chain seq x y z
N MET A 1 -51.58 -6.28 11.63
CA MET A 1 -50.74 -5.16 11.12
C MET A 1 -51.60 -4.18 10.36
N THR A 2 -51.58 -2.90 10.70
CA THR A 2 -52.25 -1.87 9.91
C THR A 2 -51.48 -1.59 8.61
N ARG A 3 -52.13 -1.06 7.57
CA ARG A 3 -51.45 -0.70 6.30
C ARG A 3 -50.25 0.22 6.51
N LYS A 4 -50.34 1.12 7.51
CA LYS A 4 -49.24 2.02 7.92
C LYS A 4 -48.07 1.25 8.54
N GLN A 5 -48.33 0.28 9.42
CA GLN A 5 -47.29 -0.57 10.01
C GLN A 5 -46.59 -1.42 8.94
N ARG A 6 -47.33 -2.05 8.02
CA ARG A 6 -46.73 -2.85 6.93
C ARG A 6 -45.81 -2.02 6.03
N ARG A 7 -46.20 -0.78 5.71
CA ARG A 7 -45.37 0.16 4.94
C ARG A 7 -44.10 0.56 5.70
N LEU A 8 -44.21 0.83 7.00
CA LEU A 8 -43.06 1.17 7.83
C LEU A 8 -42.07 0.01 7.92
N THR A 9 -42.56 -1.23 8.10
CA THR A 9 -41.69 -2.42 8.13
C THR A 9 -40.96 -2.64 6.81
N LEU A 10 -41.61 -2.42 5.66
CA LEU A 10 -40.97 -2.50 4.35
C LEU A 10 -39.88 -1.45 4.17
N ILE A 11 -40.14 -0.19 4.56
CA ILE A 11 -39.15 0.89 4.48
C ILE A 11 -37.96 0.60 5.40
N ALA A 12 -38.22 0.15 6.63
CA ALA A 12 -37.16 -0.21 7.57
C ALA A 12 -36.32 -1.39 7.06
N ALA A 13 -36.95 -2.43 6.51
CA ALA A 13 -36.25 -3.57 5.91
C ALA A 13 -35.38 -3.13 4.72
N ALA A 14 -35.93 -2.30 3.82
CA ALA A 14 -35.18 -1.75 2.70
C ALA A 14 -34.00 -0.89 3.17
N GLY A 15 -34.20 -0.05 4.19
CA GLY A 15 -33.15 0.75 4.80
C GLY A 15 -32.05 -0.10 5.45
N ALA A 16 -32.42 -1.18 6.14
CA ALA A 16 -31.47 -2.11 6.74
C ALA A 16 -30.61 -2.82 5.67
N VAL A 17 -31.23 -3.30 4.59
CA VAL A 17 -30.51 -3.91 3.46
C VAL A 17 -29.53 -2.92 2.84
N LEU A 18 -29.95 -1.67 2.66
CA LEU A 18 -29.12 -0.62 2.09
C LEU A 18 -27.94 -0.26 3.01
N ALA A 19 -28.17 -0.19 4.32
CA ALA A 19 -27.11 0.03 5.31
C ALA A 19 -26.07 -1.11 5.32
N VAL A 20 -26.53 -2.36 5.24
CA VAL A 20 -25.62 -3.53 5.14
C VAL A 20 -24.82 -3.47 3.85
N ALA A 21 -25.45 -3.14 2.72
CA ALA A 21 -24.76 -3.02 1.44
C ALA A 21 -23.66 -1.95 1.49
N VAL A 22 -23.96 -0.76 2.05
CA VAL A 22 -22.97 0.31 2.24
C VAL A 22 -21.84 -0.14 3.15
N GLY A 23 -22.16 -0.79 4.27
CA GLY A 23 -21.15 -1.32 5.19
C GLY A 23 -20.20 -2.32 4.52
N LEU A 24 -20.72 -3.22 3.69
CA LEU A 24 -19.91 -4.17 2.93
C LEU A 24 -19.03 -3.49 1.88
N VAL A 25 -19.55 -2.47 1.19
CA VAL A 25 -18.75 -1.70 0.21
C VAL A 25 -17.59 -0.98 0.90
N LEU A 26 -17.85 -0.31 2.03
CA LEU A 26 -16.80 0.37 2.80
C LEU A 26 -15.75 -0.62 3.33
N TYR A 27 -16.19 -1.78 3.79
CA TYR A 27 -15.28 -2.85 4.22
C TYR A 27 -14.41 -3.35 3.05
N ALA A 28 -15.00 -3.61 1.88
CA ALA A 28 -14.23 -4.08 0.72
C ALA A 28 -13.22 -3.04 0.19
N PHE A 29 -13.51 -1.74 0.34
CA PHE A 29 -12.62 -0.68 -0.10
C PHE A 29 -11.31 -0.61 0.70
N GLN A 30 -11.30 -1.06 1.95
CA GLN A 30 -10.08 -1.06 2.77
C GLN A 30 -8.97 -1.92 2.14
N ASP A 31 -9.33 -2.96 1.38
CA ASP A 31 -8.41 -3.92 0.78
C ASP A 31 -7.91 -3.49 -0.62
N THR A 32 -8.52 -2.46 -1.23
CA THR A 32 -8.21 -2.04 -2.61
C THR A 32 -7.23 -0.87 -2.67
N ILE A 33 -6.89 -0.27 -1.53
CA ILE A 33 -5.92 0.82 -1.49
C ILE A 33 -4.53 0.21 -1.62
N VAL A 34 -3.84 0.56 -2.72
CA VAL A 34 -2.44 0.21 -2.94
C VAL A 34 -1.60 0.97 -1.92
N PHE A 35 -1.33 0.33 -0.78
CA PHE A 35 -0.42 0.86 0.22
C PHE A 35 1.03 0.58 -0.20
N PHE A 36 1.86 1.61 -0.07
CA PHE A 36 3.30 1.47 0.03
C PHE A 36 3.67 1.67 1.49
N THR A 37 4.63 0.90 1.96
CA THR A 37 5.19 0.99 3.31
C THR A 37 6.44 1.87 3.24
N THR A 38 6.66 2.75 4.22
CA THR A 38 7.91 3.50 4.30
C THR A 38 9.00 2.72 5.04
N PRO A 39 10.30 3.05 4.86
CA PRO A 39 11.38 2.52 5.69
C PRO A 39 11.10 2.54 7.20
N SER A 40 10.62 3.66 7.77
CA SER A 40 10.31 3.77 9.20
C SER A 40 9.15 2.87 9.62
N GLU A 41 8.11 2.78 8.80
CA GLU A 41 6.98 1.89 9.08
C GLU A 41 7.40 0.42 9.05
N LEU A 42 8.25 0.03 8.10
CA LEU A 42 8.77 -1.34 7.99
C LEU A 42 9.62 -1.72 9.20
N GLN A 43 10.40 -0.78 9.74
CA GLN A 43 11.16 -1.02 10.99
C GLN A 43 10.24 -1.11 12.21
N ALA A 44 9.21 -0.26 12.31
CA ALA A 44 8.26 -0.27 13.42
C ALA A 44 7.35 -1.50 13.42
N LYS A 45 6.96 -1.98 12.23
CA LYS A 45 6.13 -3.16 12.02
C LYS A 45 6.76 -4.07 10.95
N PRO A 46 7.71 -4.93 11.35
CA PRO A 46 8.39 -5.82 10.43
C PRO A 46 7.39 -6.74 9.72
N ALA A 47 7.45 -6.77 8.38
CA ALA A 47 6.74 -7.75 7.61
C ALA A 47 7.37 -9.14 7.79
N ALA A 48 6.54 -10.19 7.74
CA ALA A 48 7.06 -11.56 7.78
C ALA A 48 7.96 -11.83 6.56
N PRO A 49 9.07 -12.57 6.70
CA PRO A 49 9.91 -12.95 5.57
C PRO A 49 9.10 -13.63 4.45
N GLY A 50 9.37 -13.25 3.20
CA GLY A 50 8.64 -13.77 2.03
C GLY A 50 7.32 -13.05 1.71
N THR A 51 6.93 -12.04 2.51
CA THR A 51 5.78 -11.18 2.19
C THR A 51 6.14 -10.21 1.06
N ARG A 52 5.31 -10.16 0.01
CA ARG A 52 5.42 -9.12 -1.02
C ARG A 52 4.81 -7.83 -0.49
N LEU A 53 5.61 -6.78 -0.46
CA LEU A 53 5.20 -5.42 -0.10
C LEU A 53 5.77 -4.43 -1.11
N ARG A 54 5.20 -3.23 -1.16
CA ARG A 54 5.72 -2.11 -1.94
C ARG A 54 6.41 -1.16 -0.98
N LEU A 55 7.69 -0.89 -1.17
CA LEU A 55 8.47 0.00 -0.32
C LEU A 55 8.59 1.36 -1.01
N GLY A 56 8.07 2.41 -0.39
CA GLY A 56 8.11 3.77 -0.90
C GLY A 56 9.10 4.63 -0.12
N GLY A 57 9.87 5.45 -0.82
CA GLY A 57 10.77 6.42 -0.18
C GLY A 57 11.65 7.13 -1.21
N LEU A 58 12.71 7.77 -0.73
CA LEU A 58 13.72 8.45 -1.53
C LEU A 58 14.91 7.52 -1.72
N VAL A 59 15.53 7.52 -2.89
CA VAL A 59 16.84 6.88 -3.07
C VAL A 59 17.89 7.71 -2.37
N GLU A 60 18.65 7.12 -1.46
CA GLU A 60 19.73 7.81 -0.76
C GLU A 60 20.87 8.17 -1.74
N ASP A 61 21.39 9.40 -1.63
CA ASP A 61 22.47 9.90 -2.47
C ASP A 61 23.75 9.09 -2.29
N GLY A 62 24.41 8.73 -3.41
CA GLY A 62 25.60 7.88 -3.44
C GLY A 62 25.39 6.42 -3.05
N SER A 63 24.15 5.97 -2.83
CA SER A 63 23.85 4.58 -2.43
C SER A 63 23.76 3.60 -3.61
N VAL A 64 23.67 4.09 -4.84
CA VAL A 64 23.39 3.24 -6.01
C VAL A 64 24.66 2.51 -6.46
N VAL A 65 24.69 1.21 -6.24
CA VAL A 65 25.77 0.32 -6.64
C VAL A 65 25.29 -0.65 -7.72
N ARG A 66 25.90 -0.57 -8.90
CA ARG A 66 25.63 -1.49 -10.01
C ARG A 66 26.50 -2.73 -9.86
N GLY A 67 25.87 -3.90 -9.76
CA GLY A 67 26.53 -5.19 -9.64
C GLY A 67 26.86 -5.80 -11.00
N THR A 68 26.92 -7.14 -11.05
CA THR A 68 27.11 -7.88 -12.30
C THR A 68 25.79 -8.05 -13.05
N GLY A 69 25.81 -7.87 -14.38
CA GLY A 69 24.61 -7.98 -15.21
C GLY A 69 23.61 -6.84 -14.97
N THR A 70 22.36 -7.20 -14.65
CA THR A 70 21.24 -6.26 -14.40
C THR A 70 20.91 -6.08 -12.92
N ALA A 71 21.75 -6.61 -12.01
CA ALA A 71 21.55 -6.44 -10.58
C ALA A 71 22.06 -5.07 -10.12
N VAL A 72 21.23 -4.33 -9.40
CA VAL A 72 21.57 -3.02 -8.80
C VAL A 72 21.08 -2.99 -7.37
N SER A 73 21.96 -2.59 -6.45
CA SER A 73 21.63 -2.37 -5.05
C SER A 73 21.61 -0.89 -4.74
N PHE A 74 20.64 -0.44 -3.96
CA PHE A 74 20.53 0.95 -3.50
C PHE A 74 19.79 1.00 -2.17
N THR A 75 19.86 2.13 -1.47
CA THR A 75 19.16 2.32 -0.20
C THR A 75 17.97 3.24 -0.40
N ILE A 76 16.81 2.83 0.14
CA ILE A 76 15.62 3.68 0.23
C ILE A 76 15.55 4.29 1.63
N THR A 77 15.30 5.59 1.71
CA THR A 77 15.16 6.37 2.94
C THR A 77 13.87 7.18 2.94
N ASP A 78 13.26 7.36 4.11
CA ASP A 78 12.19 8.34 4.34
C ASP A 78 12.67 9.50 5.23
N THR A 79 13.99 9.71 5.28
CA THR A 79 14.73 10.68 6.13
C THR A 79 14.83 10.30 7.62
N GLU A 80 14.04 9.33 8.09
CA GLU A 80 14.12 8.80 9.46
C GLU A 80 14.80 7.44 9.51
N ALA A 81 14.47 6.55 8.58
CA ALA A 81 15.00 5.21 8.50
C ALA A 81 15.49 4.88 7.09
N THR A 82 16.38 3.88 7.00
CA THR A 82 16.95 3.39 5.75
C THR A 82 16.71 1.89 5.61
N VAL A 83 16.47 1.45 4.37
CA VAL A 83 16.30 0.03 4.03
C VAL A 83 17.09 -0.28 2.74
N PRO A 84 18.02 -1.25 2.78
CA PRO A 84 18.74 -1.67 1.58
C PRO A 84 17.82 -2.50 0.68
N VAL A 85 17.88 -2.22 -0.63
CA VAL A 85 17.08 -2.89 -1.66
C VAL A 85 18.00 -3.42 -2.75
N VAL A 86 17.69 -4.62 -3.24
CA VAL A 86 18.32 -5.21 -4.42
C VAL A 86 17.27 -5.31 -5.52
N TYR A 87 17.57 -4.70 -6.65
CA TYR A 87 16.74 -4.71 -7.84
C TYR A 87 17.42 -5.53 -8.94
N GLU A 88 16.67 -6.43 -9.57
CA GLU A 88 17.14 -7.22 -10.69
C GLU A 88 16.30 -6.87 -11.92
N GLY A 89 16.92 -6.18 -12.89
CA GLY A 89 16.25 -5.78 -14.13
C GLY A 89 16.80 -4.50 -14.72
N THR A 90 16.14 -4.02 -15.77
CA THR A 90 16.46 -2.73 -16.37
C THR A 90 15.84 -1.61 -15.54
N LEU A 91 16.67 -0.77 -14.94
CA LEU A 91 16.18 0.42 -14.22
C LEU A 91 15.44 1.35 -15.17
N PRO A 92 14.30 1.93 -14.76
CA PRO A 92 13.62 2.97 -15.52
C PRO A 92 14.53 4.18 -15.74
N ASP A 93 14.40 4.86 -16.89
CA ASP A 93 15.21 6.04 -17.24
C ASP A 93 15.05 7.22 -16.26
N LEU A 94 13.93 7.23 -15.51
CA LEU A 94 13.64 8.24 -14.50
C LEU A 94 14.27 7.92 -13.12
N PHE A 95 14.87 6.75 -12.94
CA PHE A 95 15.51 6.41 -11.67
C PHE A 95 16.78 7.25 -11.45
N ARG A 96 16.82 8.00 -10.35
CA ARG A 96 17.99 8.77 -9.91
C ARG A 96 18.05 8.84 -8.39
N GLU A 97 19.25 9.08 -7.88
CA GLU A 97 19.50 9.44 -6.49
C GLU A 97 18.74 10.72 -6.10
N GLY A 98 18.29 10.80 -4.85
CA GLY A 98 17.51 11.91 -4.32
C GLY A 98 16.07 11.99 -4.83
N GLN A 99 15.62 11.05 -5.68
CA GLN A 99 14.25 11.00 -6.18
C GLN A 99 13.39 10.00 -5.43
N GLY A 100 12.09 10.29 -5.38
CA GLY A 100 11.09 9.38 -4.84
C GLY A 100 10.90 8.15 -5.75
N VAL A 101 10.96 6.97 -5.15
CA VAL A 101 10.81 5.67 -5.80
C VAL A 101 9.86 4.77 -5.03
N VAL A 102 9.29 3.80 -5.74
CA VAL A 102 8.53 2.70 -5.16
C VAL A 102 9.13 1.41 -5.69
N ALA A 103 9.63 0.55 -4.80
CA ALA A 103 10.24 -0.74 -5.10
C ALA A 103 9.36 -1.91 -4.66
#